data_AF-A0A3D8GQW2-F1
#
_entry.id   AF-A0A3D8GQW2-F1
#
_cell.length_a   1.000
_cell.length_b   1.000
_cell.length_c   1.000
_cell.angle_alpha   90.00
_cell.angle_beta   90.00
_cell.angle_gamma   90.00
#
_symmetry.space_group_name_H-M   'P 1'
#
loop_
_entity.id
_entity.type
_entity.pdbx_description
1 polymer ?
#
loop_
_entity_poly.entity_id
_entity_poly.type
_entity_poly.pdbx_seq_one_letter_code
_entity_poly.pdbx_strand_id
1 'polypeptide(L)'
;MGQFNEELKSALHGSLPEESILSEAEKQQIRERIKGLQGKKLRKPRDILPKTLTALVAAAVLLAGGGIAGKELGLLDIGTGSRATTPDFPFYDGVDEGNFLNGWELVKKGPVGEKIEGNSSLMEARFTGKAILIGTLIYHGAGMGDKANKIFFVPDKEVFERLPINPGIGDEFTFNQQDADQLAMVFGLAANSMREGVEIEVTGYTAYARAELNIPDILKLERVVIPEEPEITYSSRPVPLNEKGNLELTDTLKAAYDEFAQTHNEVILHTLDSYSVFLFFFYAEQIRDYETQFALFNDDPDVTPIFTSVEEYVKVSQDRDMDAGNEKLLKKVLGSPLKQVAFIGDDEAVVTISEEDGLGFRLVKNHKGIWKVSWLPIQ
;
A
#
# COMPACT_ATOMS: atom_id res chain seq x y z
N MET A 1 16.16 8.01 19.82
CA MET A 1 15.43 6.74 19.69
C MET A 1 14.81 6.27 21.01
N GLY A 2 15.41 6.49 22.20
CA GLY A 2 14.83 6.04 23.48
C GLY A 2 13.63 6.82 24.04
N GLN A 3 13.49 8.12 23.74
CA GLN A 3 12.42 8.96 24.30
C GLN A 3 11.02 8.59 23.77
N PHE A 4 10.91 8.20 22.50
CA PHE A 4 9.63 7.80 21.91
C PHE A 4 9.08 6.51 22.54
N ASN A 5 9.97 5.55 22.82
CA ASN A 5 9.58 4.32 23.53
C ASN A 5 9.13 4.58 24.97
N GLU A 6 9.73 5.55 25.67
CA GLU A 6 9.31 5.92 27.03
C GLU A 6 7.98 6.69 27.05
N GLU A 7 7.76 7.58 26.08
CA GLU A 7 6.46 8.26 25.92
C GLU A 7 5.33 7.29 25.53
N LEU A 8 5.62 6.30 24.69
CA LEU A 8 4.67 5.24 24.31
C LEU A 8 4.35 4.31 25.50
N LYS A 9 5.37 3.94 26.29
CA LYS A 9 5.19 3.19 27.55
C LYS A 9 4.36 3.99 28.56
N SER A 10 4.61 5.30 28.68
CA SER A 10 3.81 6.18 29.55
C SER A 10 2.34 6.27 29.12
N ALA A 11 2.06 6.31 27.80
CA ALA A 11 0.70 6.28 27.27
C ALA A 11 -0.03 4.95 27.53
N LEU A 12 0.70 3.83 27.59
CA LEU A 12 0.19 2.52 28.04
C LEU A 12 -0.11 2.47 29.55
N HIS A 13 0.59 3.29 30.35
CA HIS A 13 0.45 3.31 31.82
C HIS A 13 -0.55 4.35 32.35
N GLY A 14 -1.12 5.22 31.50
CA GLY A 14 -2.06 6.27 31.90
C GLY A 14 -3.51 5.91 31.59
N SER A 15 -4.41 6.08 32.57
CA SER A 15 -5.86 6.08 32.37
C SER A 15 -6.24 6.93 31.15
N LEU A 16 -6.99 6.35 30.22
CA LEU A 16 -7.64 7.04 29.10
C LEU A 16 -8.23 8.38 29.60
N PRO A 17 -7.99 9.51 28.93
CA PRO A 17 -8.65 10.75 29.30
C PRO A 17 -10.17 10.55 29.18
N GLU A 18 -10.91 10.82 30.26
CA GLU A 18 -12.39 10.78 30.30
C GLU A 18 -13.04 11.79 29.34
N GLU A 19 -12.25 12.62 28.66
CA GLU A 19 -12.74 13.64 27.74
C GLU A 19 -12.41 13.28 26.29
N SER A 20 -13.49 13.18 25.51
CA SER A 20 -13.49 13.05 24.06
C SER A 20 -12.44 13.96 23.40
N ILE A 21 -11.51 13.35 22.66
CA ILE A 21 -10.45 14.00 21.87
C ILE A 21 -11.01 14.93 20.76
N LEU A 22 -12.31 14.85 20.47
CA LEU A 22 -12.98 15.78 19.55
C LEU A 22 -13.43 17.05 20.29
N SER A 23 -13.00 18.20 19.78
CA SER A 23 -13.53 19.50 20.19
C SER A 23 -15.03 19.58 19.88
N GLU A 24 -15.78 20.38 20.65
CA GLU A 24 -17.22 20.58 20.38
C GLU A 24 -17.48 21.14 18.96
N ALA A 25 -16.52 21.87 18.39
CA ALA A 25 -16.59 22.35 17.01
C ALA A 25 -16.54 21.21 15.98
N GLU A 26 -15.70 20.20 16.21
CA GLU A 26 -15.59 19.02 15.33
C GLU A 26 -16.83 18.12 15.47
N LYS A 27 -17.36 17.95 16.69
CA LYS A 27 -18.63 17.24 16.90
C LYS A 27 -19.78 17.93 16.17
N GLN A 28 -19.81 19.26 16.16
CA GLN A 28 -20.81 20.04 15.44
C GLN A 28 -20.70 19.84 13.92
N GLN A 29 -19.47 19.86 13.37
CA GLN A 29 -19.22 19.59 11.94
C GLN A 29 -19.66 18.19 11.52
N ILE A 30 -19.38 17.17 12.35
CA ILE A 30 -19.79 15.78 12.06
C ILE A 30 -21.32 15.66 12.07
N ARG A 31 -22.00 16.30 13.03
CA ARG A 31 -23.48 16.33 13.08
C ARG A 31 -24.09 17.01 11.86
N GLU A 32 -23.50 18.09 11.37
CA GLU A 32 -23.95 18.77 10.15
C GLU A 32 -23.73 17.90 8.90
N ARG A 33 -22.61 17.17 8.83
CA ARG A 33 -22.31 16.24 7.74
C ARG A 33 -23.29 15.07 7.70
N ILE A 34 -23.65 14.50 8.85
CA ILE A 34 -24.65 13.43 8.98
C ILE A 34 -26.05 13.93 8.59
N LYS A 35 -26.45 15.13 9.04
CA LYS A 35 -27.72 15.75 8.63
C LYS A 35 -27.78 16.04 7.13
N GLY A 36 -26.66 16.38 6.50
CA GLY A 36 -26.56 16.56 5.04
C GLY A 36 -26.73 15.28 4.21
N LEU A 37 -26.48 14.11 4.82
CA LEU A 37 -26.60 12.81 4.17
C LEU A 37 -28.01 12.20 4.29
N GLN A 38 -28.77 12.52 5.35
CA GLN A 38 -30.11 11.97 5.59
C GLN A 38 -31.22 12.50 4.66
N GLY A 39 -30.92 13.42 3.74
CA GLY A 39 -31.90 14.04 2.82
C GLY A 39 -31.86 13.57 1.36
N LYS A 40 -30.86 12.80 0.94
CA LYS A 40 -30.72 12.38 -0.48
C LYS A 40 -31.38 11.02 -0.70
N LYS A 41 -32.61 11.03 -1.25
CA LYS A 41 -33.31 9.84 -1.76
C LYS A 41 -32.36 9.02 -2.65
N LEU A 42 -32.15 7.74 -2.31
CA LEU A 42 -31.47 6.77 -3.17
C LEU A 42 -32.11 6.80 -4.56
N ARG A 43 -31.31 7.16 -5.58
CA ARG A 43 -31.71 6.96 -6.98
C ARG A 43 -31.67 5.46 -7.27
N LYS A 44 -32.80 4.93 -7.76
CA LYS A 44 -32.91 3.53 -8.21
C LYS A 44 -31.81 3.20 -9.23
N PRO A 45 -31.22 1.99 -9.19
CA PRO A 45 -30.27 1.55 -10.20
C PRO A 45 -30.98 1.49 -11.55
N ARG A 46 -30.39 2.12 -12.56
CA ARG A 46 -30.81 1.97 -13.96
C ARG A 46 -30.02 0.80 -14.55
N ASP A 47 -30.74 -0.25 -14.92
CA ASP A 47 -30.26 -1.27 -15.84
C ASP A 47 -29.92 -0.61 -17.19
N ILE A 48 -28.63 -0.51 -17.51
CA ILE A 48 -28.15 -0.21 -18.86
C ILE A 48 -26.98 -1.15 -19.14
N LEU A 49 -27.33 -2.38 -19.51
CA LEU A 49 -26.47 -3.25 -20.31
C LEU A 49 -26.96 -3.18 -21.76
N PRO A 50 -26.18 -2.67 -22.72
CA PRO A 50 -26.35 -3.06 -24.10
C PRO A 50 -25.58 -4.36 -24.33
N LYS A 51 -26.35 -5.42 -24.63
CA LYS A 51 -25.86 -6.69 -25.16
C LYS A 51 -25.32 -6.49 -26.59
N THR A 52 -24.15 -5.88 -26.74
CA THR A 52 -23.39 -5.85 -28.01
C THR A 52 -21.93 -5.47 -27.76
N LEU A 53 -21.10 -6.42 -27.32
CA LEU A 53 -19.64 -6.32 -27.45
C LEU A 53 -19.03 -7.73 -27.35
N THR A 54 -19.43 -8.57 -28.29
CA THR A 54 -18.84 -9.89 -28.52
C THR A 54 -18.57 -10.03 -30.02
N ALA A 55 -17.73 -9.13 -30.55
CA ALA A 55 -17.19 -9.21 -31.90
C ALA A 55 -16.11 -8.12 -32.09
N LEU A 56 -14.90 -8.34 -31.57
CA LEU A 56 -13.62 -7.76 -32.07
C LEU A 56 -12.45 -8.16 -31.15
N VAL A 57 -12.17 -9.46 -31.04
CA VAL A 57 -10.89 -9.97 -30.46
C VAL A 57 -10.14 -10.87 -31.46
N ALA A 58 -10.60 -10.96 -32.71
CA ALA A 58 -10.02 -11.87 -33.71
C ALA A 58 -9.16 -11.18 -34.80
N ALA A 59 -8.60 -10.00 -34.56
CA ALA A 59 -7.80 -9.29 -35.57
C ALA A 59 -6.43 -8.72 -35.12
N ALA A 60 -5.95 -9.04 -33.91
CA ALA A 60 -4.67 -8.51 -33.42
C ALA A 60 -3.59 -9.57 -33.11
N VAL A 61 -3.80 -10.85 -33.49
CA VAL A 61 -2.83 -11.94 -33.27
C VAL A 61 -2.26 -12.53 -34.58
N LEU A 62 -2.46 -11.84 -35.72
CA LEU A 62 -1.88 -12.26 -37.02
C LEU A 62 -0.92 -11.23 -37.64
N LEU A 63 -0.23 -10.43 -36.82
CA LEU A 63 0.88 -9.57 -37.27
C LEU A 63 2.13 -9.71 -36.39
N ALA A 64 2.41 -10.93 -35.91
CA ALA A 64 3.68 -11.26 -35.24
C ALA A 64 4.49 -12.36 -35.97
N GLY A 65 4.15 -12.65 -37.23
CA GLY A 65 4.83 -13.68 -38.03
C GLY A 65 4.87 -13.33 -39.51
N GLY A 66 5.86 -12.54 -39.91
CA GLY A 66 6.20 -12.36 -41.32
C GLY A 66 6.69 -10.96 -41.65
N GLY A 67 8.02 -10.78 -41.74
CA GLY A 67 8.57 -9.51 -42.21
C GLY A 67 10.08 -9.26 -42.04
N ILE A 68 10.93 -10.30 -41.99
CA ILE A 68 12.38 -10.11 -42.21
C ILE A 68 12.70 -10.68 -43.59
N ALA A 69 12.65 -9.85 -44.63
CA ALA A 69 13.37 -10.06 -45.88
C ALA A 69 13.25 -8.83 -46.78
N GLY A 70 14.38 -8.18 -47.07
CA GLY A 70 14.56 -7.40 -48.29
C GLY A 70 14.79 -5.90 -48.08
N LYS A 71 16.07 -5.51 -47.98
CA LYS A 71 16.69 -4.54 -48.90
C LYS A 71 18.19 -4.41 -48.61
N GLU A 72 18.98 -5.18 -49.37
CA GLU A 72 20.30 -4.74 -49.81
C GLU A 72 20.19 -4.24 -51.26
N LEU A 73 20.96 -3.18 -51.53
CA LEU A 73 21.44 -2.63 -52.81
C LEU A 73 20.56 -1.68 -53.64
N GLY A 74 21.11 -0.47 -53.85
CA GLY A 74 20.79 0.47 -54.92
C GLY A 74 20.81 1.94 -54.47
N LEU A 75 21.99 2.53 -54.23
CA LEU A 75 22.60 3.59 -55.06
C LEU A 75 21.76 4.88 -55.26
N LEU A 76 22.35 5.96 -54.71
CA LEU A 76 22.22 7.39 -55.06
C LEU A 76 20.88 8.09 -54.78
N ASP A 77 20.89 8.91 -53.72
CA ASP A 77 20.61 10.33 -53.93
C ASP A 77 21.48 11.20 -53.00
N ILE A 78 22.33 12.03 -53.59
CA ILE A 78 23.14 13.05 -52.92
C ILE A 78 22.24 14.27 -52.81
N GLY A 79 21.45 14.33 -51.75
CA GLY A 79 20.74 15.52 -51.33
C GLY A 79 21.58 16.28 -50.32
N THR A 80 22.14 17.42 -50.75
CA THR A 80 22.77 18.42 -49.87
C THR A 80 21.70 19.02 -48.95
N GLY A 81 21.50 18.41 -47.79
CA GLY A 81 20.72 18.93 -46.68
C GLY A 81 21.61 19.00 -45.45
N SER A 82 21.69 20.19 -44.86
CA SER A 82 22.49 20.52 -43.67
C SER A 82 22.46 19.41 -42.61
N ARG A 83 23.60 18.72 -42.40
CA ARG A 83 23.83 17.88 -41.23
C ARG A 83 23.86 18.80 -40.01
N ALA A 84 22.71 18.96 -39.35
CA ALA A 84 22.70 19.34 -37.96
C ALA A 84 23.52 18.27 -37.21
N THR A 85 24.57 18.70 -36.52
CA THR A 85 25.36 17.84 -35.63
C THR A 85 24.44 17.19 -34.61
N THR A 86 24.11 15.92 -34.83
CA THR A 86 23.41 15.08 -33.87
C THR A 86 24.30 14.97 -32.63
N PRO A 87 23.77 15.15 -31.41
CA PRO A 87 24.52 14.89 -30.20
C PRO A 87 25.06 13.44 -30.18
N ASP A 88 26.25 13.25 -29.62
CA ASP A 88 26.99 11.98 -29.57
C ASP A 88 26.41 10.95 -28.56
N PHE A 89 25.11 11.07 -28.23
CA PHE A 89 24.42 10.18 -27.29
C PHE A 89 23.23 9.47 -27.96
N PRO A 90 23.09 8.13 -27.80
CA PRO A 90 22.04 7.35 -28.47
C PRO A 90 20.68 7.62 -27.83
N PHE A 91 19.90 8.54 -28.40
CA PHE A 91 18.58 8.92 -27.90
C PHE A 91 17.49 8.38 -28.80
N TYR A 92 16.99 7.19 -28.43
CA TYR A 92 16.06 6.42 -29.24
C TYR A 92 16.55 6.25 -30.69
N ASP A 93 17.83 5.89 -30.85
CA ASP A 93 18.44 5.66 -32.16
C ASP A 93 17.70 4.55 -32.91
N GLY A 94 17.39 4.78 -34.19
CA GLY A 94 16.62 3.84 -35.01
C GLY A 94 15.12 3.77 -34.69
N VAL A 95 14.61 4.61 -33.79
CA VAL A 95 13.16 4.74 -33.54
C VAL A 95 12.66 6.04 -34.17
N ASP A 96 11.82 5.91 -35.19
CA ASP A 96 11.20 7.02 -35.91
C ASP A 96 9.76 7.27 -35.43
N GLU A 97 9.22 8.46 -35.71
CA GLU A 97 7.83 8.78 -35.38
C GLU A 97 6.88 7.76 -36.06
N GLY A 98 5.91 7.24 -35.30
CA GLY A 98 5.01 6.15 -35.67
C GLY A 98 5.53 4.75 -35.31
N ASN A 99 6.79 4.59 -34.92
CA ASN A 99 7.30 3.32 -34.42
C ASN A 99 6.82 3.05 -32.98
N PHE A 100 6.76 1.76 -32.63
CA PHE A 100 6.35 1.31 -31.30
C PHE A 100 7.56 0.82 -30.49
N LEU A 101 7.59 1.17 -29.21
CA LEU A 101 8.55 0.66 -28.22
C LEU A 101 7.79 0.21 -26.98
N ASN A 102 7.92 -1.05 -26.57
CA ASN A 102 7.20 -1.64 -25.43
C ASN A 102 5.68 -1.40 -25.46
N GLY A 103 5.07 -1.35 -26.66
CA GLY A 103 3.65 -1.08 -26.84
C GLY A 103 3.26 0.41 -26.88
N TRP A 104 4.23 1.33 -26.82
CA TRP A 104 4.02 2.78 -26.90
C TRP A 104 4.41 3.33 -28.26
N GLU A 105 3.55 4.13 -28.87
CA GLU A 105 3.81 4.80 -30.15
C GLU A 105 4.62 6.08 -29.93
N LEU A 106 5.73 6.23 -30.64
CA LEU A 106 6.50 7.47 -30.66
C LEU A 106 5.78 8.50 -31.55
N VAL A 107 5.17 9.52 -30.95
CA VAL A 107 4.41 10.55 -31.69
C VAL A 107 5.22 11.78 -32.06
N LYS A 108 6.36 12.00 -31.39
CA LYS A 108 7.23 13.14 -31.64
C LYS A 108 8.65 12.86 -31.18
N LYS A 109 9.67 13.16 -32.00
CA LYS A 109 11.08 13.13 -31.59
C LYS A 109 11.85 14.32 -32.17
N GLY A 110 12.54 15.08 -31.32
CA GLY A 110 13.37 16.19 -31.80
C GLY A 110 13.80 17.18 -30.73
N PRO A 111 14.44 18.29 -31.12
CA PRO A 111 14.86 19.34 -30.18
C PRO A 111 13.67 20.11 -29.61
N VAL A 112 13.78 20.51 -28.35
CA VAL A 112 12.82 21.37 -27.64
C VAL A 112 13.23 22.84 -27.80
N GLY A 113 12.35 23.64 -28.41
CA GLY A 113 12.56 25.10 -28.60
C GLY A 113 13.41 25.48 -29.83
N GLU A 114 13.63 26.77 -30.02
CA GLU A 114 14.50 27.29 -31.08
C GLU A 114 15.98 26.97 -30.78
N LYS A 115 16.74 26.61 -31.82
CA LYS A 115 18.18 26.33 -31.70
C LYS A 115 18.90 27.59 -31.24
N ILE A 116 19.36 27.60 -29.99
CA ILE A 116 20.31 28.62 -29.52
C ILE A 116 21.71 28.14 -29.93
N GLU A 117 22.37 28.88 -30.81
CA GLU A 117 23.74 28.57 -31.24
C GLU A 117 24.66 28.40 -30.02
N GLY A 118 25.34 27.25 -29.94
CA GLY A 118 26.37 26.98 -28.94
C GLY A 118 25.94 26.24 -27.68
N ASN A 119 24.66 25.86 -27.51
CA ASN A 119 24.21 25.07 -26.36
C ASN A 119 23.67 23.71 -26.81
N SER A 120 23.99 22.63 -26.09
CA SER A 120 23.46 21.30 -26.38
C SER A 120 21.92 21.35 -26.31
N SER A 121 21.27 21.21 -27.47
CA SER A 121 19.81 21.32 -27.57
C SER A 121 19.17 20.19 -26.78
N LEU A 122 18.27 20.54 -25.87
CA LEU A 122 17.42 19.58 -25.17
C LEU A 122 16.65 18.76 -26.20
N MET A 123 16.77 17.43 -26.14
CA MET A 123 16.01 16.51 -26.97
C MET A 123 14.78 16.02 -26.21
N GLU A 124 13.69 15.83 -26.95
CA GLU A 124 12.41 15.33 -26.47
C GLU A 124 11.97 14.14 -27.32
N ALA A 125 11.44 13.12 -26.67
CA ALA A 125 10.68 12.05 -27.32
C ALA A 125 9.34 11.88 -26.58
N ARG A 126 8.21 12.05 -27.29
CA ARG A 126 6.87 11.88 -26.74
C ARG A 126 6.27 10.58 -27.23
N PHE A 127 5.77 9.80 -26.29
CA PHE A 127 5.12 8.53 -26.52
C PHE A 127 3.66 8.60 -26.09
N THR A 128 2.79 7.93 -26.85
CA THR A 128 1.40 7.68 -26.47
C THR A 128 1.16 6.19 -26.36
N GLY A 129 0.48 5.78 -25.30
CA GLY A 129 0.24 4.38 -25.00
C GLY A 129 -0.69 4.27 -23.81
N LYS A 130 -0.70 3.13 -23.16
CA LYS A 130 -1.48 2.92 -21.93
C LYS A 130 -0.77 1.91 -21.06
N ALA A 131 -0.50 2.27 -19.81
CA ALA A 131 0.04 1.36 -18.82
C ALA A 131 -0.54 1.63 -17.43
N ILE A 132 -0.70 0.57 -16.66
CA ILE A 132 -0.95 0.62 -15.22
C ILE A 132 0.41 0.45 -14.55
N LEU A 133 0.77 1.41 -13.69
CA LEU A 133 2.03 1.43 -12.97
C LEU A 133 1.74 1.35 -11.48
N ILE A 134 2.52 0.52 -10.78
CA ILE A 134 2.55 0.42 -9.32
C ILE A 134 3.91 0.94 -8.85
N GLY A 135 3.92 1.71 -7.77
CA GLY A 135 5.16 2.23 -7.20
C GLY A 135 4.94 3.22 -6.06
N THR A 136 5.95 4.06 -5.84
CA THR A 136 5.99 5.02 -4.72
C THR A 136 5.91 6.45 -5.23
N LEU A 137 4.97 7.23 -4.70
CA LEU A 137 4.94 8.69 -4.86
C LEU A 137 5.79 9.35 -3.78
N ILE A 138 6.61 10.32 -4.18
CA ILE A 138 7.48 11.10 -3.29
C ILE A 138 7.24 12.58 -3.55
N TYR A 139 6.85 13.34 -2.53
CA TYR A 139 6.73 14.79 -2.61
C TYR A 139 7.90 15.45 -1.90
N HIS A 140 8.87 15.96 -2.67
CA HIS A 140 10.03 16.65 -2.12
C HIS A 140 9.69 18.05 -1.62
N GLY A 141 10.23 18.42 -0.44
CA GLY A 141 10.09 19.77 0.10
C GLY A 141 11.01 20.81 -0.55
N ALA A 142 10.84 22.06 -0.12
CA ALA A 142 11.48 23.24 -0.72
C ALA A 142 13.02 23.26 -0.70
N GLY A 143 13.66 22.45 0.14
CA GLY A 143 15.12 22.39 0.28
C GLY A 143 15.86 21.48 -0.71
N MET A 144 15.14 20.80 -1.62
CA MET A 144 15.69 19.71 -2.46
C MET A 144 16.21 20.16 -3.84
N GLY A 145 16.70 21.40 -3.95
CA GLY A 145 17.27 21.94 -5.19
C GLY A 145 16.31 21.85 -6.38
N ASP A 146 16.73 21.24 -7.48
CA ASP A 146 15.93 21.11 -8.71
C ASP A 146 14.69 20.20 -8.57
N LYS A 147 14.65 19.40 -7.49
CA LYS A 147 13.51 18.57 -7.10
C LYS A 147 12.55 19.28 -6.14
N ALA A 148 12.87 20.49 -5.70
CA ALA A 148 12.07 21.20 -4.70
C ALA A 148 10.61 21.39 -5.14
N ASN A 149 9.70 21.07 -4.22
CA ASN A 149 8.24 21.21 -4.40
C ASN A 149 7.69 20.44 -5.62
N LYS A 150 8.26 19.28 -5.94
CA LYS A 150 7.80 18.41 -7.03
C LYS A 150 7.45 17.02 -6.51
N ILE A 151 6.49 16.42 -7.19
CA ILE A 151 6.11 15.02 -6.99
C ILE A 151 6.85 14.16 -8.01
N PHE A 152 7.43 13.09 -7.50
CA PHE A 152 8.08 12.05 -8.28
C PHE A 152 7.37 10.72 -8.05
N PHE A 153 7.45 9.86 -9.05
CA PHE A 153 6.98 8.48 -9.00
C PHE A 153 8.15 7.55 -9.29
N VAL A 154 8.33 6.57 -8.40
CA VAL A 154 9.34 5.53 -8.51
C VAL A 154 8.58 4.22 -8.76
N PRO A 155 8.58 3.68 -9.99
CA PRO A 155 7.88 2.44 -10.27
C PRO A 155 8.56 1.25 -9.60
N ASP A 156 7.77 0.22 -9.32
CA ASP A 156 8.33 -1.07 -8.94
C ASP A 156 9.11 -1.69 -10.10
N LYS A 157 10.10 -2.52 -9.77
CA LYS A 157 11.05 -3.09 -10.73
C LYS A 157 10.38 -3.81 -11.91
N GLU A 158 9.26 -4.49 -11.66
CA GLU A 158 8.52 -5.25 -12.69
C GLU A 158 7.78 -4.35 -13.69
N VAL A 159 7.51 -3.12 -13.29
CA VAL A 159 6.71 -2.17 -14.05
C VAL A 159 7.60 -1.37 -15.03
N PHE A 160 8.89 -1.22 -14.72
CA PHE A 160 9.87 -0.53 -15.56
C PHE A 160 9.92 -1.04 -17.00
N GLU A 161 9.82 -2.37 -17.18
CA GLU A 161 9.90 -3.00 -18.51
C GLU A 161 8.71 -2.65 -19.42
N ARG A 162 7.63 -2.08 -18.87
CA ARG A 162 6.42 -1.70 -19.61
C ARG A 162 6.47 -0.28 -20.15
N LEU A 163 7.44 0.51 -19.74
CA LEU A 163 7.62 1.89 -20.21
C LEU A 163 8.65 1.92 -21.35
N PRO A 164 8.54 2.87 -22.30
CA PRO A 164 9.47 2.97 -23.41
C PRO A 164 10.72 3.76 -22.98
N ILE A 165 11.39 3.31 -21.91
CA ILE A 165 12.51 4.02 -21.27
C ILE A 165 13.78 3.86 -22.10
N ASN A 166 14.55 4.94 -22.25
CA ASN A 166 15.88 4.87 -22.83
C ASN A 166 16.88 4.31 -21.79
N PRO A 167 17.68 3.27 -22.12
CA PRO A 167 18.64 2.69 -21.18
C PRO A 167 19.57 3.75 -20.57
N GLY A 168 19.71 3.74 -19.24
CA GLY A 168 20.60 4.65 -18.50
C GLY A 168 20.00 6.00 -18.11
N ILE A 169 18.70 6.23 -18.37
CA ILE A 169 17.93 7.37 -17.83
C ILE A 169 17.28 6.96 -16.51
N GLY A 170 17.22 7.88 -15.54
CA GLY A 170 17.02 7.60 -14.11
C GLY A 170 15.70 6.94 -13.72
N ASP A 171 15.67 6.40 -12.49
CA ASP A 171 14.60 5.54 -11.97
C ASP A 171 13.37 6.32 -11.42
N GLU A 172 13.30 7.62 -11.68
CA GLU A 172 12.28 8.50 -11.13
C GLU A 172 11.61 9.32 -12.24
N PHE A 173 10.28 9.32 -12.22
CA PHE A 173 9.46 10.07 -13.16
C PHE A 173 8.80 11.23 -12.45
N THR A 174 8.52 12.32 -13.16
CA THR A 174 7.71 13.42 -12.66
C THR A 174 6.44 13.57 -13.48
N PHE A 175 5.62 14.56 -13.13
CA PHE A 175 4.33 14.81 -13.75
C PHE A 175 4.25 16.27 -14.20
N ASN A 176 3.31 16.57 -15.10
CA ASN A 176 2.92 17.95 -15.31
C ASN A 176 2.22 18.50 -14.05
N GLN A 177 2.10 19.82 -13.93
CA GLN A 177 1.55 20.45 -12.72
C GLN A 177 0.12 19.97 -12.39
N GLN A 178 -0.74 19.80 -13.40
CA GLN A 178 -2.12 19.39 -13.20
C GLN A 178 -2.20 17.96 -12.63
N ASP A 179 -1.43 17.04 -13.19
CA ASP A 179 -1.38 15.65 -12.74
C ASP A 179 -0.74 15.55 -11.35
N ALA A 180 0.31 16.34 -11.09
CA ALA A 180 0.93 16.43 -9.77
C ALA A 180 -0.07 16.93 -8.70
N ASP A 181 -0.82 17.99 -8.99
CA ASP A 181 -1.85 18.53 -8.09
C ASP A 181 -2.96 17.50 -7.81
N GLN A 182 -3.37 16.74 -8.85
CA GLN A 182 -4.35 15.67 -8.70
C GLN A 182 -3.82 14.55 -7.80
N LEU A 183 -2.58 14.10 -8.01
CA LEU A 183 -1.96 13.07 -7.17
C LEU A 183 -1.81 13.54 -5.72
N ALA A 184 -1.39 14.80 -5.51
CA ALA A 184 -1.28 15.39 -4.18
C ALA A 184 -2.62 15.38 -3.44
N MET A 185 -3.70 15.75 -4.13
CA MET A 185 -5.04 15.78 -3.57
C MET A 185 -5.59 14.37 -3.27
N VAL A 186 -5.44 13.41 -4.18
CA VAL A 186 -6.00 12.05 -4.02
C VAL A 186 -5.28 11.28 -2.92
N PHE A 187 -3.96 11.38 -2.86
CA PHE A 187 -3.14 10.64 -1.89
C PHE A 187 -2.80 11.44 -0.62
N GLY A 188 -3.30 12.67 -0.49
CA GLY A 188 -3.04 13.53 0.66
C GLY A 188 -1.55 13.85 0.85
N LEU A 189 -0.80 14.00 -0.24
CA LEU A 189 0.64 14.25 -0.18
C LEU A 189 0.93 15.69 0.27
N ALA A 190 1.85 15.82 1.22
CA ALA A 190 2.44 17.09 1.66
C ALA A 190 3.94 17.13 1.33
N ALA A 191 4.56 18.31 1.37
CA ALA A 191 6.01 18.44 1.22
C ALA A 191 6.75 17.56 2.24
N ASN A 192 7.76 16.81 1.77
CA ASN A 192 8.49 15.78 2.52
C ASN A 192 7.66 14.57 2.95
N SER A 193 6.68 14.17 2.14
CA SER A 193 5.91 12.94 2.35
C SER A 193 6.14 11.93 1.22
N MET A 194 5.82 10.67 1.49
CA MET A 194 5.82 9.60 0.50
C MET A 194 4.60 8.69 0.68
N ARG A 195 4.19 8.03 -0.40
CA ARG A 195 3.10 7.05 -0.41
C ARG A 195 3.50 5.86 -1.28
N GLU A 196 3.61 4.70 -0.67
CA GLU A 196 3.93 3.43 -1.34
C GLU A 196 2.67 2.73 -1.83
N GLY A 197 2.84 1.73 -2.71
CA GLY A 197 1.75 0.91 -3.25
C GLY A 197 0.73 1.72 -4.06
N VAL A 198 1.16 2.82 -4.66
CA VAL A 198 0.31 3.68 -5.47
C VAL A 198 0.17 3.09 -6.85
N GLU A 199 -1.08 2.86 -7.25
CA GLU A 199 -1.43 2.44 -8.60
C GLU A 199 -1.93 3.64 -9.43
N ILE A 200 -1.29 3.89 -10.57
CA ILE A 200 -1.66 4.96 -11.50
C ILE A 200 -1.82 4.41 -12.92
N GLU A 201 -2.77 4.96 -13.66
CA GLU A 201 -2.92 4.69 -15.09
C GLU A 201 -2.38 5.88 -15.88
N VAL A 202 -1.40 5.60 -16.75
CA VAL A 202 -0.74 6.61 -17.58
C VAL A 202 -1.05 6.41 -19.06
N THR A 203 -1.17 7.51 -19.81
CA THR A 203 -1.45 7.50 -21.25
C THR A 203 -0.40 8.18 -22.11
N GLY A 204 0.54 8.90 -21.47
CA GLY A 204 1.64 9.55 -22.15
C GLY A 204 2.94 9.41 -21.36
N TYR A 205 4.04 9.35 -22.08
CA TYR A 205 5.37 9.37 -21.52
C TYR A 205 6.23 10.32 -22.36
N THR A 206 6.96 11.22 -21.72
CA THR A 206 7.87 12.15 -22.40
C THR A 206 9.26 11.99 -21.83
N ALA A 207 10.19 11.53 -22.66
CA ALA A 207 11.58 11.42 -22.31
C ALA A 207 12.35 12.67 -22.70
N TYR A 208 13.29 13.07 -21.85
CA TYR A 208 14.23 14.16 -22.14
C TYR A 208 15.67 13.67 -22.16
N ALA A 209 16.49 14.26 -23.03
CA ALA A 209 17.92 14.02 -22.98
C ALA A 209 18.72 15.27 -23.26
N ARG A 210 19.76 15.48 -22.45
CA ARG A 210 20.77 16.53 -22.61
C ARG A 210 22.09 16.01 -22.04
N ALA A 211 23.19 16.27 -22.75
CA ALA A 211 24.50 15.68 -22.45
C ALA A 211 25.03 15.94 -21.01
N GLU A 212 24.57 17.00 -20.34
CA GLU A 212 25.13 17.45 -19.06
C GLU A 212 24.08 17.59 -17.94
N LEU A 213 22.81 17.28 -18.21
CA LEU A 213 21.72 17.49 -17.25
C LEU A 213 20.79 16.29 -17.25
N ASN A 214 20.62 15.69 -16.07
CA ASN A 214 19.60 14.67 -15.84
C ASN A 214 18.27 15.37 -15.60
N ILE A 215 17.40 15.35 -16.62
CA ILE A 215 16.06 15.92 -16.55
C ILE A 215 15.11 14.75 -16.36
N PRO A 216 14.24 14.77 -15.32
CA PRO A 216 13.32 13.67 -15.09
C PRO A 216 12.31 13.57 -16.24
N ASP A 217 12.03 12.34 -16.63
CA ASP A 217 11.00 12.04 -17.62
C ASP A 217 9.61 12.34 -17.05
N ILE A 218 8.66 12.67 -17.92
CA ILE A 218 7.30 13.07 -17.53
C ILE A 218 6.31 11.97 -17.88
N LEU A 219 5.53 11.54 -16.90
CA LEU A 219 4.33 10.74 -17.08
C LEU A 219 3.10 11.63 -17.22
N LYS A 220 2.20 11.25 -18.12
CA LYS A 220 0.88 11.85 -18.25
C LYS A 220 -0.17 10.91 -17.66
N LEU A 221 -0.90 11.40 -16.66
CA LEU A 221 -1.93 10.66 -15.96
C LEU A 221 -3.21 10.60 -16.80
N GLU A 222 -3.83 9.42 -16.86
CA GLU A 222 -5.19 9.24 -17.35
C GLU A 222 -6.18 9.24 -16.18
N ARG A 223 -5.89 8.41 -15.18
CA ARG A 223 -6.63 8.34 -13.92
C ARG A 223 -5.76 7.81 -12.80
N VAL A 224 -6.10 8.23 -11.59
CA VAL A 224 -5.59 7.59 -10.37
C VAL A 224 -6.43 6.36 -10.09
N VAL A 225 -5.78 5.22 -9.84
CA VAL A 225 -6.47 4.03 -9.34
C VAL A 225 -6.48 4.17 -7.82
N ILE A 226 -7.64 4.56 -7.28
CA ILE A 226 -7.82 4.56 -5.82
C ILE A 226 -7.89 3.08 -5.44
N PRO A 227 -6.99 2.56 -4.58
CA PRO A 227 -7.10 1.18 -4.13
C PRO A 227 -8.48 1.00 -3.51
N GLU A 228 -9.20 -0.03 -3.94
CA GLU A 228 -10.49 -0.35 -3.33
C GLU A 228 -10.27 -0.54 -1.84
N GLU A 229 -11.11 0.09 -1.01
CA GLU A 229 -11.06 -0.17 0.43
C GLU A 229 -11.17 -1.69 0.62
N PRO A 230 -10.31 -2.29 1.46
CA PRO A 230 -10.32 -3.73 1.64
C PRO A 230 -11.73 -4.18 2.04
N GLU A 231 -12.23 -5.23 1.41
CA GLU A 231 -13.55 -5.75 1.74
C GLU A 231 -13.57 -6.12 3.24
N ILE A 232 -14.51 -5.53 3.97
CA ILE A 232 -14.71 -5.85 5.38
C ILE A 232 -15.83 -6.87 5.51
N THR A 233 -15.47 -8.08 5.96
CA THR A 233 -16.46 -9.13 6.27
C THR A 233 -16.56 -9.34 7.77
N TYR A 234 -17.77 -9.65 8.24
CA TYR A 234 -18.05 -9.82 9.67
C TYR A 234 -18.52 -11.24 9.97
N SER A 235 -18.04 -11.81 11.08
CA SER A 235 -18.61 -13.03 11.65
C SER A 235 -18.80 -12.89 13.16
N SER A 236 -19.92 -13.42 13.68
CA SER A 236 -20.15 -13.48 15.12
C SER A 236 -19.69 -14.83 15.66
N ARG A 237 -18.83 -14.82 16.68
CA ARG A 237 -18.26 -16.03 17.29
C ARG A 237 -18.49 -16.04 18.80
N PRO A 238 -18.98 -17.15 19.39
CA PRO A 238 -19.16 -17.24 20.82
C PRO A 238 -17.82 -17.44 21.55
N VAL A 239 -17.68 -16.82 22.72
CA VAL A 239 -16.58 -17.12 23.65
C VAL A 239 -16.95 -18.40 24.42
N PRO A 240 -16.13 -19.47 24.35
CA PRO A 240 -16.45 -20.70 25.05
C PRO A 240 -16.13 -20.56 26.55
N LEU A 241 -17.14 -20.64 27.40
CA LEU A 241 -17.03 -20.44 28.84
C LEU A 241 -17.47 -21.69 29.60
N ASN A 242 -16.78 -22.02 30.69
CA ASN A 242 -17.20 -23.06 31.62
C ASN A 242 -18.28 -22.58 32.61
N GLU A 243 -18.74 -23.48 33.50
CA GLU A 243 -19.77 -23.17 34.52
C GLU A 243 -19.39 -22.03 35.48
N LYS A 244 -18.09 -21.69 35.58
CA LYS A 244 -17.58 -20.61 36.43
C LYS A 244 -17.41 -19.29 35.68
N GLY A 245 -17.73 -19.26 34.38
CA GLY A 245 -17.54 -18.10 33.52
C GLY A 245 -16.11 -17.86 33.07
N ASN A 246 -15.23 -18.86 33.24
CA ASN A 246 -13.85 -18.80 32.74
C ASN A 246 -13.78 -19.32 31.30
N LEU A 247 -12.82 -18.80 30.53
CA LEU A 247 -12.52 -19.27 29.20
C LEU A 247 -12.14 -20.76 29.23
N GLU A 248 -12.83 -21.56 28.42
CA GLU A 248 -12.60 -22.99 28.27
C GLU A 248 -12.45 -23.34 26.79
N LEU A 249 -11.23 -23.65 26.37
CA LEU A 249 -10.98 -24.09 24.99
C LEU A 249 -11.63 -25.46 24.77
N THR A 250 -12.15 -25.69 23.57
CA THR A 250 -12.62 -27.03 23.17
C THR A 250 -11.46 -28.03 23.20
N ASP A 251 -11.73 -29.33 23.36
CA ASP A 251 -10.67 -30.36 23.45
C ASP A 251 -9.64 -30.26 22.30
N THR A 252 -10.11 -30.05 21.07
CA THR A 252 -9.25 -29.88 19.90
C THR A 252 -8.38 -28.63 20.00
N LEU A 253 -8.96 -27.50 20.39
CA LEU A 253 -8.25 -26.23 20.49
C LEU A 253 -7.28 -26.24 21.69
N LYS A 254 -7.66 -26.90 22.78
CA LYS A 254 -6.83 -27.11 23.96
C LYS A 254 -5.62 -27.99 23.65
N ALA A 255 -5.79 -29.07 22.87
CA ALA A 255 -4.68 -29.91 22.44
C ALA A 255 -3.68 -29.13 21.57
N ALA A 256 -4.18 -28.31 20.63
CA ALA A 256 -3.33 -27.43 19.83
C ALA A 256 -2.61 -26.38 20.69
N TYR A 257 -3.28 -25.80 21.69
CA TYR A 257 -2.66 -24.88 22.64
C TYR A 257 -1.52 -25.57 23.41
N ASP A 258 -1.78 -26.75 23.97
CA ASP A 258 -0.79 -27.48 24.78
C ASP A 258 0.44 -27.87 23.97
N GLU A 259 0.24 -28.31 22.72
CA GLU A 259 1.34 -28.62 21.81
C GLU A 259 2.14 -27.35 21.44
N PHE A 260 1.45 -26.24 21.18
CA PHE A 260 2.09 -24.97 20.88
C PHE A 260 2.86 -24.42 22.09
N ALA A 261 2.27 -24.42 23.28
CA ALA A 261 2.92 -23.97 24.52
C ALA A 261 4.19 -24.78 24.85
N GLN A 262 4.19 -26.08 24.54
CA GLN A 262 5.35 -26.93 24.81
C GLN A 262 6.47 -26.78 23.78
N THR A 263 6.13 -26.54 22.52
CA THR A 263 7.08 -26.64 21.40
C THR A 263 7.43 -25.29 20.76
N HIS A 264 6.57 -24.29 20.95
CA HIS A 264 6.52 -23.04 20.19
C HIS A 264 6.56 -23.26 18.66
N ASN A 265 6.06 -24.42 18.20
CA ASN A 265 6.05 -24.75 16.79
C ASN A 265 4.90 -24.03 16.07
N GLU A 266 5.25 -23.01 15.28
CA GLU A 266 4.28 -22.18 14.56
C GLU A 266 3.47 -22.94 13.50
N VAL A 267 3.91 -24.13 13.09
CA VAL A 267 3.14 -24.99 12.16
C VAL A 267 1.77 -25.32 12.73
N ILE A 268 1.61 -25.35 14.05
CA ILE A 268 0.33 -25.56 14.72
C ILE A 268 -0.62 -24.39 14.43
N LEU A 269 -0.10 -23.16 14.51
CA LEU A 269 -0.86 -21.93 14.29
C LEU A 269 -1.33 -21.78 12.83
N HIS A 270 -0.64 -22.38 11.86
CA HIS A 270 -1.04 -22.38 10.45
C HIS A 270 -2.43 -22.95 10.19
N THR A 271 -2.90 -23.83 11.08
CA THR A 271 -4.21 -24.48 10.96
C THR A 271 -5.32 -23.71 11.68
N LEU A 272 -4.97 -22.66 12.43
CA LEU A 272 -5.88 -21.90 13.26
C LEU A 272 -6.38 -20.65 12.53
N ASP A 273 -7.64 -20.30 12.75
CA ASP A 273 -8.18 -19.01 12.35
C ASP A 273 -7.79 -17.90 13.34
N SER A 274 -7.97 -16.64 12.94
CA SER A 274 -7.65 -15.48 13.78
C SER A 274 -8.39 -15.50 15.12
N TYR A 275 -9.62 -16.00 15.15
CA TYR A 275 -10.40 -16.11 16.39
C TYR A 275 -9.80 -17.15 17.35
N SER A 276 -9.29 -18.28 16.85
CA SER A 276 -8.62 -19.29 17.66
C SER A 276 -7.33 -18.76 18.29
N VAL A 277 -6.54 -17.96 17.56
CA VAL A 277 -5.34 -17.29 18.09
C VAL A 277 -5.71 -16.24 19.15
N PHE A 278 -6.81 -15.49 18.94
CA PHE A 278 -7.38 -14.61 19.96
C PHE A 278 -7.75 -15.37 21.24
N LEU A 279 -8.38 -16.54 21.13
CA LEU A 279 -8.70 -17.38 22.28
C LEU A 279 -7.42 -17.89 22.97
N PHE A 280 -6.39 -18.28 22.22
CA PHE A 280 -5.09 -18.66 22.81
C PHE A 280 -4.49 -17.54 23.65
N PHE A 281 -4.50 -16.31 23.15
CA PHE A 281 -3.94 -15.16 23.85
C PHE A 281 -4.61 -14.93 25.21
N PHE A 282 -5.94 -14.92 25.24
CA PHE A 282 -6.69 -14.72 26.49
C PHE A 282 -6.72 -15.97 27.39
N TYR A 283 -6.56 -17.17 26.82
CA TYR A 283 -6.40 -18.38 27.60
C TYR A 283 -5.06 -18.39 28.33
N ALA A 284 -3.97 -18.03 27.63
CA ALA A 284 -2.64 -17.85 28.20
C ALA A 284 -2.67 -16.80 29.33
N GLU A 285 -3.33 -15.65 29.11
CA GLU A 285 -3.56 -14.64 30.15
C GLU A 285 -4.26 -15.23 31.38
N GLN A 286 -5.36 -15.97 31.17
CA GLN A 286 -6.15 -16.55 32.26
C GLN A 286 -5.35 -17.54 33.12
N ILE A 287 -4.45 -18.32 32.53
CA ILE A 287 -3.61 -19.29 33.24
C ILE A 287 -2.22 -18.74 33.60
N ARG A 288 -1.95 -17.46 33.32
CA ARG A 288 -0.68 -16.77 33.56
C ARG A 288 0.52 -17.39 32.81
N ASP A 289 0.27 -17.92 31.62
CA ASP A 289 1.28 -18.49 30.72
C ASP A 289 1.81 -17.42 29.76
N TYR A 290 2.59 -16.49 30.32
CA TYR A 290 3.09 -15.33 29.59
C TYR A 290 4.17 -15.67 28.56
N GLU A 291 4.85 -16.81 28.68
CA GLU A 291 5.79 -17.28 27.66
C GLU A 291 5.06 -17.68 26.38
N THR A 292 4.01 -18.49 26.48
CA THR A 292 3.17 -18.83 25.32
C THR A 292 2.47 -17.60 24.76
N GLN A 293 1.98 -16.71 25.62
CA GLN A 293 1.37 -15.44 25.19
C GLN A 293 2.35 -14.60 24.35
N PHE A 294 3.62 -14.52 24.77
CA PHE A 294 4.66 -13.83 24.02
C PHE A 294 4.90 -14.45 22.64
N ALA A 295 4.92 -15.78 22.54
CA ALA A 295 5.14 -16.50 21.28
C ALA A 295 4.03 -16.29 20.23
N LEU A 296 2.86 -15.77 20.63
CA LEU A 296 1.77 -15.42 19.73
C LEU A 296 1.97 -14.07 19.02
N PHE A 297 2.87 -13.21 19.50
CA PHE A 297 3.12 -11.92 18.83
C PHE A 297 3.78 -12.09 17.48
N ASN A 298 3.60 -11.07 16.64
CA ASN A 298 4.09 -11.07 15.27
C ASN A 298 5.63 -11.05 15.22
N ASP A 299 6.19 -12.03 14.51
CA ASP A 299 7.62 -12.27 14.31
C ASP A 299 8.12 -11.81 12.94
N ASP A 300 7.33 -11.02 12.20
CA ASP A 300 7.73 -10.47 10.92
C ASP A 300 8.97 -9.56 11.05
N PRO A 301 10.03 -9.77 10.25
CA PRO A 301 11.24 -8.93 10.30
C PRO A 301 10.97 -7.44 10.05
N ASP A 302 9.90 -7.10 9.33
CA ASP A 302 9.56 -5.71 9.01
C ASP A 302 8.72 -5.03 10.12
N VAL A 303 8.29 -5.80 11.13
CA VAL A 303 7.53 -5.28 12.27
C VAL A 303 8.45 -5.11 13.47
N THR A 304 8.56 -3.87 13.97
CA THR A 304 9.38 -3.60 15.15
C THR A 304 8.70 -4.15 16.41
N PRO A 305 9.35 -5.07 17.16
CA PRO A 305 8.79 -5.60 18.40
C PRO A 305 8.85 -4.56 19.53
N ILE A 306 7.84 -4.54 20.40
CA ILE A 306 7.82 -3.66 21.59
C ILE A 306 8.74 -4.20 22.68
N PHE A 307 8.79 -5.51 22.83
CA PHE A 307 9.59 -6.20 23.82
C PHE A 307 10.72 -6.93 23.12
N THR A 308 11.92 -6.82 23.67
CA THR A 308 13.13 -7.36 23.04
C THR A 308 13.39 -8.83 23.40
N SER A 309 12.77 -9.32 24.48
CA SER A 309 12.87 -10.72 24.90
C SER A 309 11.61 -11.19 25.65
N VAL A 310 11.47 -12.51 25.77
CA VAL A 310 10.39 -13.14 26.55
C VAL A 310 10.49 -12.77 28.02
N GLU A 311 11.69 -12.69 28.59
CA GLU A 311 11.91 -12.34 30.00
C GLU A 311 11.48 -10.91 30.31
N GLU A 312 11.71 -9.97 29.37
CA GLU A 312 11.22 -8.60 29.48
C GLU A 312 9.70 -8.58 29.52
N TYR A 313 9.06 -9.29 28.59
CA TYR A 313 7.60 -9.36 28.52
C TYR A 313 6.98 -10.00 29.76
N VAL A 314 7.50 -11.14 30.21
CA VAL A 314 7.01 -11.85 31.40
C VAL A 314 7.14 -10.95 32.62
N LYS A 315 8.27 -10.26 32.79
CA LYS A 315 8.48 -9.34 33.90
C LYS A 315 7.48 -8.19 33.91
N VAL A 316 7.20 -7.60 32.74
CA VAL A 316 6.23 -6.50 32.62
C VAL A 316 4.80 -7.00 32.83
N SER A 317 4.45 -8.16 32.31
CA SER A 317 3.11 -8.76 32.45
C SER A 317 2.79 -9.20 33.89
N GLN A 318 3.84 -9.42 34.70
CA GLN A 318 3.73 -9.70 36.13
C GLN A 318 3.79 -8.43 37.00
N ASP A 319 4.07 -7.26 36.42
CA ASP A 319 3.99 -6.00 37.16
C ASP A 319 2.55 -5.75 37.62
N ARG A 320 2.36 -5.26 38.84
CA ARG A 320 1.05 -5.14 39.48
C ARG A 320 0.08 -4.27 38.68
N ASP A 321 0.56 -3.20 38.07
CA ASP A 321 -0.31 -2.27 37.34
C ASP A 321 -0.74 -2.87 35.99
N MET A 322 0.18 -3.56 35.32
CA MET A 322 -0.10 -4.28 34.09
C MET A 322 -1.04 -5.47 34.33
N ASP A 323 -0.78 -6.24 35.38
CA ASP A 323 -1.59 -7.39 35.79
C ASP A 323 -3.05 -7.00 36.05
N ALA A 324 -3.27 -5.90 36.78
CA ALA A 324 -4.61 -5.36 37.01
C ALA A 324 -5.28 -4.88 35.72
N GLY A 325 -4.51 -4.28 34.79
CA GLY A 325 -4.98 -3.89 33.47
C GLY A 325 -5.42 -5.08 32.62
N ASN A 326 -4.59 -6.12 32.57
CA ASN A 326 -4.88 -7.35 31.83
C ASN A 326 -6.07 -8.11 32.42
N GLU A 327 -6.21 -8.18 33.74
CA GLU A 327 -7.39 -8.77 34.37
C GLU A 327 -8.68 -8.01 34.04
N LYS A 328 -8.61 -6.67 33.99
CA LYS A 328 -9.76 -5.84 33.59
C LYS A 328 -10.13 -6.11 32.13
N LEU A 329 -9.15 -6.25 31.25
CA LEU A 329 -9.36 -6.58 29.85
C LEU A 329 -9.95 -7.99 29.68
N LEU A 330 -9.39 -8.99 30.35
CA LEU A 330 -9.91 -10.37 30.35
C LEU A 330 -11.37 -10.40 30.81
N LYS A 331 -11.72 -9.68 31.89
CA LYS A 331 -13.12 -9.56 32.34
C LYS A 331 -14.04 -8.97 31.26
N LYS A 332 -13.60 -7.98 30.48
CA LYS A 332 -14.37 -7.45 29.34
C LYS A 332 -14.54 -8.49 28.22
N VAL A 333 -13.49 -9.27 27.95
CA VAL A 333 -13.57 -10.38 26.98
C VAL A 333 -14.62 -11.40 27.43
N LEU A 334 -14.54 -11.89 28.67
CA LEU A 334 -15.46 -12.90 29.22
C LEU A 334 -16.89 -12.37 29.42
N GLY A 335 -17.04 -11.08 29.70
CA GLY A 335 -18.34 -10.44 29.97
C GLY A 335 -19.22 -10.27 28.73
N SER A 336 -18.68 -10.41 27.53
CA SER A 336 -19.44 -10.34 26.28
C SER A 336 -19.39 -11.72 25.57
N PRO A 337 -20.52 -12.45 25.54
CA PRO A 337 -20.55 -13.85 25.11
C PRO A 337 -20.38 -14.04 23.60
N LEU A 338 -20.61 -12.99 22.82
CA LEU A 338 -20.47 -12.98 21.36
C LEU A 338 -19.47 -11.90 20.96
N LYS A 339 -18.48 -12.30 20.16
CA LYS A 339 -17.49 -11.40 19.57
C LYS A 339 -17.77 -11.21 18.10
N GLN A 340 -17.70 -9.98 17.62
CA GLN A 340 -17.64 -9.71 16.20
C GLN A 340 -16.18 -9.83 15.75
N VAL A 341 -15.95 -10.58 14.69
CA VAL A 341 -14.65 -10.68 14.02
C VAL A 341 -14.80 -10.02 12.66
N ALA A 342 -14.12 -8.89 12.47
CA ALA A 342 -14.02 -8.20 11.21
C ALA A 342 -12.72 -8.63 10.52
N PHE A 343 -12.79 -9.02 9.25
CA PHE A 343 -11.60 -9.24 8.41
C PHE A 343 -11.40 -8.01 7.54
N ILE A 344 -10.18 -7.48 7.49
CA ILE A 344 -9.80 -6.32 6.69
C ILE A 344 -8.86 -6.85 5.60
N GLY A 345 -9.43 -7.16 4.44
CA GLY A 345 -8.73 -7.93 3.41
C GLY A 345 -8.40 -9.35 3.90
N ASP A 346 -7.30 -9.90 3.40
CA ASP A 346 -6.92 -11.31 3.67
C ASP A 346 -5.97 -11.48 4.87
N ASP A 347 -5.32 -10.41 5.32
CA ASP A 347 -4.16 -10.49 6.23
C ASP A 347 -4.37 -9.82 7.58
N GLU A 348 -5.50 -9.15 7.79
CA GLU A 348 -5.82 -8.49 9.05
C GLU A 348 -7.21 -8.90 9.58
N ALA A 349 -7.29 -9.10 10.89
CA ALA A 349 -8.53 -9.36 11.58
C ALA A 349 -8.62 -8.54 12.87
N VAL A 350 -9.82 -8.03 13.17
CA VAL A 350 -10.12 -7.31 14.41
C VAL A 350 -11.27 -8.01 15.12
N VAL A 351 -11.02 -8.45 16.35
CA VAL A 351 -12.04 -9.03 17.24
C VAL A 351 -12.55 -7.94 18.18
N THR A 352 -13.83 -7.56 18.07
CA THR A 352 -14.44 -6.57 18.95
C THR A 352 -14.54 -7.12 20.37
N ILE A 353 -13.83 -6.52 21.33
CA ILE A 353 -13.88 -6.87 22.75
C ILE A 353 -15.11 -6.22 23.40
N SER A 354 -15.29 -4.92 23.17
CA SER A 354 -16.37 -4.10 23.72
C SER A 354 -16.80 -3.04 22.71
N GLU A 355 -18.05 -3.12 22.25
CA GLU A 355 -18.63 -2.09 21.37
C GLU A 355 -18.80 -0.75 22.09
N GLU A 356 -19.11 -0.79 23.39
CA GLU A 356 -19.33 0.42 24.21
C GLU A 356 -18.05 1.23 24.37
N ASP A 357 -16.93 0.55 24.64
CA ASP A 357 -15.63 1.19 24.81
C ASP A 357 -14.89 1.39 23.48
N GLY A 358 -15.44 0.88 22.36
CA GLY A 358 -14.77 0.88 21.06
C GLY A 358 -13.53 -0.02 20.98
N LEU A 359 -13.39 -1.00 21.90
CA LEU A 359 -12.18 -1.81 22.02
C LEU A 359 -12.13 -2.94 21.00
N GLY A 360 -11.08 -2.93 20.18
CA GLY A 360 -10.74 -4.01 19.26
C GLY A 360 -9.50 -4.79 19.69
N PHE A 361 -9.42 -6.05 19.28
CA PHE A 361 -8.21 -6.87 19.38
C PHE A 361 -7.71 -7.20 17.98
N ARG A 362 -6.52 -6.71 17.63
CA ARG A 362 -5.94 -6.80 16.29
C ARG A 362 -5.03 -8.02 16.13
N LEU A 363 -5.30 -8.80 15.09
CA LEU A 363 -4.44 -9.88 14.61
C LEU A 363 -4.03 -9.59 13.16
N VAL A 364 -2.79 -9.96 12.83
CA VAL A 364 -2.22 -9.76 11.49
C VAL A 364 -1.47 -11.03 11.10
N LYS A 365 -1.53 -11.43 9.83
CA LYS A 365 -0.66 -12.49 9.34
C LYS A 365 0.80 -12.01 9.28
N ASN A 366 1.74 -12.88 9.62
CA ASN A 366 3.17 -12.64 9.38
C ASN A 366 3.54 -12.98 7.91
N HIS A 367 4.80 -12.75 7.52
CA HIS A 367 5.38 -13.15 6.23
C HIS A 367 5.21 -14.64 5.84
N LYS A 368 4.84 -15.53 6.78
CA LYS A 368 4.54 -16.95 6.52
C LYS A 368 3.04 -17.20 6.29
N GLY A 369 2.19 -16.19 6.40
CA GLY A 369 0.73 -16.31 6.32
C GLY A 369 0.07 -16.84 7.59
N ILE A 370 0.77 -16.82 8.73
CA ILE A 370 0.28 -17.32 10.03
C ILE A 370 -0.34 -16.15 10.80
N TRP A 371 -1.55 -16.34 11.33
CA TRP A 371 -2.18 -15.35 12.21
C TRP A 371 -1.37 -15.15 13.50
N LYS A 372 -0.99 -13.90 13.76
CA LYS A 372 -0.23 -13.46 14.93
C LYS A 372 -0.91 -12.27 15.60
N VAL A 373 -0.61 -12.07 16.87
CA VAL A 373 -1.07 -10.93 17.66
C VAL A 373 -0.22 -9.71 17.29
N SER A 374 -0.87 -8.57 17.01
CA SER A 374 -0.15 -7.32 16.80
C SER A 374 0.53 -6.88 18.09
N TRP A 375 1.73 -6.30 18.02
CA TRP A 375 2.44 -5.80 19.22
C TRP A 375 1.65 -4.73 19.99
N LEU A 376 0.77 -3.99 19.31
CA LEU A 376 -0.26 -3.16 19.90
C LEU A 376 -1.63 -3.79 19.62
N PRO A 377 -2.03 -4.81 20.39
CA PRO A 377 -3.20 -5.60 20.04
C PRO A 377 -4.50 -4.87 20.34
N ILE A 378 -4.51 -3.93 21.30
CA ILE A 378 -5.71 -3.20 21.70
C ILE A 378 -5.81 -1.89 20.93
N GLN A 379 -6.96 -1.66 20.30
CA GLN A 379 -7.29 -0.45 19.55
C GLN A 379 -8.52 0.25 20.13
#